data_AF-A0A4R7KB18-F1
#
_entry.id   AF-A0A4R7KB18-F1
#
_cell.length_a   1.000
_cell.length_b   1.000
_cell.length_c   1.000
_cell.angle_alpha   90.00
_cell.angle_beta   90.00
_cell.angle_gamma   90.00
#
_symmetry.space_group_name_H-M   'P 1'
#
loop_
_entity.id
_entity.type
_entity.pdbx_description
1 polymer ?
#
loop_
_entity_poly.entity_id
_entity_poly.type
_entity_poly.pdbx_seq_one_letter_code
_entity_poly.pdbx_strand_id
1 'polypeptide(L)'
;MEERSRRRQRRDNRSNSKQKILIASITALVILGVLFGTYYFTSSRSDSKYFSYINFQKENVDKVNVEVAKLASKIDELDYKNADEVNKLITSLSTNYDNIQKTLNELMAYNPNSKYSEQFDAFRKGVGFNAKILQQTILILRNPTKDTDNALKDLDTYLSETTKYYNMAKLRNFSISLPNEMLAISGNVTTYATKANNDYEAKKRLLEQYTEYISSMENIHKSFQTAMVDLSSNFDLILSGKRSIGDVYVDVDKKMTEINSIKNSYDSINVPSKFANQHKKFNTIIESYFNYCQEFKNTLTAIEETGNDKEKLDALGEDIDSIRIRYVEIKNSFDNYLNQFNSDKYYYQDINNL
;
A
#
# COMPACT_ATOMS: atom_id res chain seq x y z
N MET A 1 -102.49 41.20 -36.66
CA MET A 1 -101.76 41.80 -35.50
C MET A 1 -100.85 40.77 -34.81
N GLU A 2 -101.30 39.53 -34.68
CA GLU A 2 -100.58 38.40 -34.05
C GLU A 2 -99.27 37.97 -34.73
N GLU A 3 -99.16 38.08 -36.06
CA GLU A 3 -97.94 37.68 -36.77
C GLU A 3 -96.78 38.68 -36.55
N ARG A 4 -97.11 39.97 -36.34
CA ARG A 4 -96.11 41.01 -36.01
C ARG A 4 -95.60 40.87 -34.58
N SER A 5 -96.43 40.45 -33.63
CA SER A 5 -95.98 40.14 -32.26
C SER A 5 -95.08 38.89 -32.22
N ARG A 6 -95.44 37.83 -32.96
CA ARG A 6 -94.59 36.62 -33.09
C ARG A 6 -93.24 36.90 -33.75
N ARG A 7 -93.18 37.78 -34.77
CA ARG A 7 -91.91 38.19 -35.42
C ARG A 7 -91.02 39.05 -34.51
N ARG A 8 -91.60 39.91 -33.67
CA ARG A 8 -90.85 40.67 -32.64
C ARG A 8 -90.31 39.74 -31.56
N GLN A 9 -91.16 38.86 -31.01
CA GLN A 9 -90.76 37.88 -29.98
C GLN A 9 -89.66 36.91 -30.47
N ARG A 10 -89.67 36.50 -31.75
CA ARG A 10 -88.59 35.71 -32.35
C ARG A 10 -87.30 36.50 -32.55
N ARG A 11 -87.37 37.79 -32.88
CA ARG A 11 -86.18 38.66 -32.98
C ARG A 11 -85.58 38.93 -31.61
N ASP A 12 -86.41 39.18 -30.60
CA ASP A 12 -85.98 39.42 -29.22
C ASP A 12 -85.36 38.16 -28.62
N ASN A 13 -85.96 36.98 -28.83
CA ASN A 13 -85.37 35.70 -28.43
C ASN A 13 -84.04 35.39 -29.15
N ARG A 14 -83.93 35.74 -30.44
CA ARG A 14 -82.68 35.56 -31.22
C ARG A 14 -81.59 36.55 -30.81
N SER A 15 -81.95 37.79 -30.49
CA SER A 15 -81.05 38.81 -29.93
C SER A 15 -80.55 38.41 -28.55
N ASN A 16 -81.45 37.96 -27.67
CA ASN A 16 -81.12 37.44 -26.34
C ASN A 16 -80.25 36.17 -26.42
N SER A 17 -80.50 35.29 -27.40
CA SER A 17 -79.65 34.12 -27.66
C SER A 17 -78.23 34.51 -28.10
N LYS A 18 -78.09 35.47 -29.02
CA LYS A 18 -76.78 35.98 -29.46
C LYS A 18 -76.02 36.68 -28.33
N GLN A 19 -76.70 37.47 -27.51
CA GLN A 19 -76.12 38.10 -26.33
C GLN A 19 -75.65 37.06 -25.30
N LYS A 20 -76.46 36.02 -25.03
CA LYS A 20 -76.06 34.91 -24.15
C LYS A 20 -74.84 34.16 -24.68
N ILE A 21 -74.76 33.90 -25.99
CA ILE A 21 -73.59 33.27 -26.62
C ILE A 21 -72.36 34.18 -26.49
N LEU A 22 -72.50 35.48 -26.79
CA LEU A 22 -71.41 36.45 -26.68
C LEU A 22 -70.85 36.53 -25.26
N ILE A 23 -71.74 36.63 -24.25
CA ILE A 23 -71.35 36.64 -22.83
C ILE A 23 -70.63 35.34 -22.48
N ALA A 24 -71.15 34.17 -22.87
CA ALA A 24 -70.51 32.89 -22.61
C ALA A 24 -69.12 32.76 -23.25
N SER A 25 -68.94 33.26 -24.49
CA SER A 25 -67.63 33.28 -25.16
C SER A 25 -66.63 34.19 -24.47
N ILE A 26 -67.05 35.39 -24.02
CA ILE A 26 -66.18 36.31 -23.27
C ILE A 26 -65.81 35.69 -21.92
N THR A 27 -66.76 35.10 -21.21
CA THR A 27 -66.49 34.42 -19.93
C THR A 27 -65.51 33.25 -20.12
N ALA A 28 -65.66 32.45 -21.17
CA ALA A 28 -64.73 31.36 -21.49
C ALA A 28 -63.30 31.88 -21.78
N LEU A 29 -63.16 32.99 -22.52
CA LEU A 29 -61.86 33.61 -22.79
C LEU A 29 -61.21 34.18 -21.52
N VAL A 30 -62.00 34.80 -20.63
CA VAL A 30 -61.50 35.28 -19.34
C VAL A 30 -61.04 34.11 -18.46
N ILE A 31 -61.81 33.03 -18.39
CA ILE A 31 -61.42 31.82 -17.65
C ILE A 31 -60.12 31.24 -18.21
N LEU A 32 -60.00 31.11 -19.53
CA LEU A 32 -58.77 30.63 -20.18
C LEU A 32 -57.58 31.56 -19.89
N GLY A 33 -57.79 32.88 -19.92
CA GLY A 33 -56.76 33.86 -19.59
C GLY A 33 -56.29 33.75 -18.13
N VAL A 34 -57.23 33.57 -17.19
CA VAL A 34 -56.92 33.38 -15.77
C VAL A 34 -56.22 32.04 -15.54
N LEU A 35 -56.65 30.96 -16.17
CA LEU A 35 -56.00 29.64 -16.09
C LEU A 35 -54.58 29.70 -16.66
N PHE A 36 -54.40 30.33 -17.82
CA PHE A 36 -53.08 30.50 -18.44
C PHE A 36 -52.16 31.38 -17.60
N GLY A 37 -52.66 32.52 -17.11
CA GLY A 37 -51.90 33.41 -16.23
C GLY A 37 -51.50 32.74 -14.91
N THR A 38 -52.42 31.97 -14.32
CA THR A 38 -52.15 31.20 -13.09
C THR A 38 -51.12 30.10 -13.34
N TYR A 39 -51.26 29.35 -14.45
CA TYR A 39 -50.29 28.33 -14.87
C TYR A 39 -48.90 28.93 -15.12
N TYR A 40 -48.82 30.04 -15.87
CA TYR A 40 -47.55 30.71 -16.14
C TYR A 40 -46.89 31.24 -14.86
N PHE A 41 -47.66 31.89 -13.98
CA PHE A 41 -47.15 32.40 -12.70
C PHE A 41 -46.66 31.29 -11.77
N THR A 42 -47.44 30.21 -11.63
CA THR A 42 -47.08 29.05 -10.79
C THR A 42 -45.89 28.28 -11.36
N SER A 43 -45.84 28.08 -12.68
CA SER A 43 -44.69 27.46 -13.37
C SER A 43 -43.43 28.31 -13.24
N SER A 44 -43.51 29.63 -13.47
CA SER A 44 -42.37 30.53 -13.33
C SER A 44 -41.82 30.57 -11.89
N ARG A 45 -42.70 30.55 -10.89
CA ARG A 45 -42.30 30.51 -9.48
C ARG A 45 -41.68 29.17 -9.10
N SER A 46 -42.21 28.06 -9.64
CA SER A 46 -41.64 26.71 -9.45
C SER A 46 -40.23 26.62 -10.06
N ASP A 47 -40.06 27.10 -11.29
CA ASP A 47 -38.77 27.13 -11.98
C ASP A 47 -37.75 27.97 -11.22
N SER A 48 -38.13 29.16 -10.74
CA SER A 48 -37.25 30.01 -9.94
C SER A 48 -36.78 29.34 -8.64
N LYS A 49 -37.67 28.67 -7.91
CA LYS A 49 -37.30 27.92 -6.69
C LYS A 49 -36.32 26.78 -6.99
N TYR A 50 -36.55 26.05 -8.08
CA TYR A 50 -35.65 25.00 -8.54
C TYR A 50 -34.26 25.55 -8.87
N PHE A 51 -34.18 26.62 -9.66
CA PHE A 51 -32.89 27.22 -10.03
C PHE A 51 -32.16 27.81 -8.83
N SER A 52 -32.86 28.45 -7.88
CA SER A 52 -32.24 28.92 -6.64
C SER A 52 -31.66 27.77 -5.82
N TYR A 53 -32.41 26.67 -5.67
CA TYR A 53 -31.96 25.50 -4.93
C TYR A 53 -30.73 24.85 -5.59
N ILE A 54 -30.79 24.57 -6.90
CA ILE A 54 -29.69 23.88 -7.59
C ILE A 54 -28.44 24.75 -7.68
N ASN A 55 -28.58 26.08 -7.83
CA ASN A 55 -27.45 27.00 -7.79
C ASN A 55 -26.79 27.04 -6.41
N PHE A 56 -27.58 27.05 -5.33
CA PHE A 56 -27.05 26.96 -3.97
C PHE A 56 -26.24 25.67 -3.77
N GLN A 57 -26.77 24.52 -4.22
CA GLN A 57 -26.05 23.26 -4.13
C GLN A 57 -24.78 23.25 -4.99
N LYS A 58 -24.85 23.78 -6.21
CA LYS A 58 -23.67 23.95 -7.08
C LYS A 58 -22.59 24.80 -6.41
N GLU A 59 -22.93 25.92 -5.77
CA GLU A 59 -21.96 26.75 -5.05
C GLU A 59 -21.23 25.96 -3.95
N ASN A 60 -21.93 25.06 -3.25
CA ASN A 60 -21.31 24.19 -2.26
C ASN A 60 -20.34 23.20 -2.91
N VAL A 61 -20.73 22.58 -4.03
CA VAL A 61 -19.86 21.67 -4.78
C VAL A 61 -18.64 22.40 -5.35
N ASP A 62 -18.81 23.59 -5.93
CA ASP A 62 -17.70 24.37 -6.48
C ASP A 62 -16.69 24.77 -5.41
N LYS A 63 -17.16 25.17 -4.22
CA LYS A 63 -16.28 25.44 -3.07
C LYS A 63 -15.44 24.23 -2.71
N VAL A 64 -16.06 23.05 -2.61
CA VAL A 64 -15.33 21.80 -2.35
C VAL A 64 -14.32 21.53 -3.46
N ASN A 65 -14.73 21.63 -4.73
CA ASN A 65 -13.85 21.37 -5.87
C ASN A 65 -12.64 22.30 -5.89
N VAL A 66 -12.81 23.59 -5.59
CA VAL A 66 -11.72 24.57 -5.52
C VAL A 66 -10.75 24.24 -4.38
N GLU A 67 -11.24 23.86 -3.21
CA GLU A 67 -10.36 23.47 -2.09
C GLU A 67 -9.63 22.16 -2.39
N VAL A 68 -10.33 21.15 -2.92
CA VAL A 68 -9.73 19.88 -3.33
C VAL A 68 -8.69 20.08 -4.44
N ALA A 69 -8.93 20.97 -5.40
CA ALA A 69 -7.97 21.31 -6.44
C ALA A 69 -6.63 21.80 -5.86
N LYS A 70 -6.67 22.67 -4.84
CA LYS A 70 -5.46 23.16 -4.14
C LYS A 70 -4.73 22.08 -3.35
N LEU A 71 -5.47 21.10 -2.83
CA LEU A 71 -4.90 19.95 -2.12
C LEU A 71 -4.30 18.95 -3.11
N ALA A 72 -5.01 18.68 -4.21
CA ALA A 72 -4.63 17.74 -5.25
C ALA A 72 -3.29 18.12 -5.90
N SER A 73 -3.06 19.42 -6.12
CA SER A 73 -1.83 19.94 -6.73
C SER A 73 -0.56 19.74 -5.89
N LYS A 74 -0.67 19.19 -4.66
CA LYS A 74 0.46 18.92 -3.76
C LYS A 74 0.72 17.44 -3.53
N ILE A 75 -0.13 16.56 -4.05
CA ILE A 75 -0.07 15.12 -3.75
C ILE A 75 1.19 14.47 -4.32
N ASP A 76 1.59 14.85 -5.54
CA ASP A 76 2.76 14.29 -6.24
C ASP A 76 4.09 14.68 -5.59
N GLU A 77 4.15 15.85 -4.96
CA GLU A 77 5.30 16.36 -4.21
C GLU A 77 5.40 15.77 -2.79
N LEU A 78 4.35 15.13 -2.29
CA LEU A 78 4.26 14.63 -0.92
C LEU A 78 5.30 13.53 -0.65
N ASP A 79 6.05 13.66 0.43
CA ASP A 79 6.88 12.58 0.95
C ASP A 79 5.99 11.57 1.68
N TYR A 80 5.86 10.37 1.11
CA TYR A 80 5.05 9.30 1.67
C TYR A 80 5.56 8.80 3.03
N LYS A 81 6.83 9.06 3.39
CA LYS A 81 7.40 8.74 4.70
C LYS A 81 7.05 9.77 5.76
N ASN A 82 6.64 10.98 5.37
CA ASN A 82 6.26 12.04 6.30
C ASN A 82 4.79 11.88 6.75
N ALA A 83 4.60 11.07 7.79
CA ALA A 83 3.27 10.74 8.32
C ALA A 83 2.46 11.99 8.70
N ASP A 84 3.10 13.04 9.23
CA ASP A 84 2.41 14.26 9.66
C ASP A 84 1.84 15.05 8.48
N GLU A 85 2.60 15.19 7.39
CA GLU A 85 2.14 15.86 6.17
C GLU A 85 1.02 15.07 5.49
N VAL A 86 1.19 13.75 5.37
CA VAL A 86 0.18 12.85 4.81
C VAL A 86 -1.13 12.92 5.62
N ASN A 87 -1.05 12.86 6.95
CA ASN A 87 -2.22 12.91 7.82
C ASN A 87 -2.94 14.27 7.77
N LYS A 88 -2.21 15.37 7.67
CA LYS A 88 -2.80 16.71 7.47
C LYS A 88 -3.59 16.76 6.17
N LEU A 89 -3.01 16.29 5.07
CA LEU A 89 -3.67 16.25 3.77
C LEU A 89 -4.92 15.37 3.79
N ILE A 90 -4.83 14.17 4.37
CA ILE A 90 -5.96 13.25 4.54
C ILE A 90 -7.08 13.91 5.35
N THR A 91 -6.75 14.64 6.41
CA THR A 91 -7.74 15.33 7.24
C THR A 91 -8.48 16.40 6.44
N SER A 92 -7.75 17.23 5.68
CA SER A 92 -8.35 18.25 4.81
C SER A 92 -9.22 17.65 3.70
N LEU A 93 -8.79 16.54 3.09
CA LEU A 93 -9.61 15.81 2.12
C LEU A 93 -10.85 15.20 2.77
N SER A 94 -10.75 14.68 3.99
CA SER A 94 -11.88 14.10 4.74
C SER A 94 -12.94 15.14 5.07
N THR A 95 -12.54 16.34 5.50
CA THR A 95 -13.48 17.46 5.70
C THR A 95 -14.23 17.82 4.41
N ASN A 96 -13.53 17.85 3.28
CA ASN A 96 -14.15 18.11 1.98
C ASN A 96 -15.06 16.97 1.53
N TYR A 97 -14.72 15.73 1.85
CA TYR A 97 -15.56 14.55 1.63
C TYR A 97 -16.88 14.65 2.41
N ASP A 98 -16.82 15.06 3.68
CA ASP A 98 -18.02 15.25 4.50
C ASP A 98 -18.93 16.36 3.93
N ASN A 99 -18.33 17.46 3.43
CA ASN A 99 -19.06 18.56 2.82
C ASN A 99 -19.76 18.17 1.50
N ILE A 100 -19.09 17.39 0.65
CA ILE A 100 -19.71 16.90 -0.59
C ILE A 100 -20.78 15.85 -0.29
N GLN A 101 -20.58 15.01 0.74
CA GLN A 101 -21.57 14.03 1.19
C GLN A 101 -22.82 14.71 1.75
N LYS A 102 -22.66 15.80 2.52
CA LYS A 102 -23.78 16.62 2.98
C LYS A 102 -24.59 17.18 1.80
N THR A 103 -23.91 17.74 0.80
CA THR A 103 -24.54 18.24 -0.42
C THR A 103 -25.29 17.13 -1.17
N LEU A 104 -24.69 15.93 -1.28
CA LEU A 104 -25.33 14.78 -1.88
C LEU A 104 -26.60 14.35 -1.13
N ASN A 105 -26.56 14.34 0.21
CA ASN A 105 -27.72 14.00 1.04
C ASN A 105 -28.85 15.01 0.84
N GLU A 106 -28.54 16.30 0.76
CA GLU A 106 -29.52 17.34 0.46
C GLU A 106 -30.15 17.14 -0.93
N LEU A 107 -29.35 16.82 -1.95
CA LEU A 107 -29.83 16.51 -3.30
C LEU A 107 -30.70 15.26 -3.35
N MET A 108 -30.40 14.22 -2.55
CA MET A 108 -31.23 13.01 -2.46
C MET A 108 -32.60 13.29 -1.83
N ALA A 109 -32.68 14.24 -0.89
CA ALA A 109 -33.91 14.60 -0.21
C ALA A 109 -34.82 15.53 -1.05
N TYR A 110 -34.30 16.15 -2.11
CA TYR A 110 -35.05 17.09 -2.94
C TYR A 110 -35.78 16.39 -4.08
N ASN A 111 -37.08 16.71 -4.25
CA ASN A 111 -37.88 16.20 -5.35
C ASN A 111 -37.96 17.24 -6.48
N PRO A 112 -37.27 17.03 -7.63
CA PRO A 112 -37.24 18.01 -8.70
C PRO A 112 -38.57 18.11 -9.45
N ASN A 113 -38.81 19.26 -10.07
CA ASN A 113 -39.87 19.41 -11.07
C ASN A 113 -39.58 18.42 -12.22
N SER A 114 -40.62 17.72 -12.71
CA SER A 114 -40.52 16.74 -13.80
C SER A 114 -39.86 17.30 -15.06
N LYS A 115 -39.96 18.62 -15.29
CA LYS A 115 -39.30 19.34 -16.39
C LYS A 115 -37.76 19.22 -16.38
N TYR A 116 -37.15 19.08 -15.21
CA TYR A 116 -35.68 19.08 -15.04
C TYR A 116 -35.16 17.81 -14.35
N SER A 117 -35.96 16.75 -14.29
CA SER A 117 -35.65 15.54 -13.53
C SER A 117 -34.37 14.88 -14.03
N GLU A 118 -34.16 14.78 -15.34
CA GLU A 118 -32.97 14.14 -15.93
C GLU A 118 -31.68 14.90 -15.59
N GLN A 119 -31.67 16.24 -15.76
CA GLN A 119 -30.49 17.05 -15.45
C GLN A 119 -30.22 17.08 -13.94
N PHE A 120 -31.27 17.07 -13.12
CA PHE A 120 -31.12 16.94 -11.67
C PHE A 120 -30.52 15.57 -11.28
N ASP A 121 -30.99 14.48 -11.89
CA ASP A 121 -30.47 13.13 -11.65
C ASP A 121 -29.00 13.02 -12.08
N ALA A 122 -28.66 13.63 -13.22
CA ALA A 122 -27.28 13.73 -13.68
C ALA A 122 -26.42 14.54 -12.69
N PHE A 123 -26.88 15.71 -12.22
CA PHE A 123 -26.14 16.50 -11.23
C PHE A 123 -25.89 15.68 -9.96
N ARG A 124 -26.93 15.03 -9.42
CA ARG A 124 -26.83 14.16 -8.25
C ARG A 124 -25.82 13.03 -8.44
N LYS A 125 -25.84 12.36 -9.60
CA LYS A 125 -24.86 11.30 -9.93
C LYS A 125 -23.44 11.85 -10.01
N GLY A 126 -23.25 13.01 -10.64
CA GLY A 126 -21.96 13.69 -10.71
C GLY A 126 -21.41 14.01 -9.33
N VAL A 127 -22.23 14.56 -8.42
CA VAL A 127 -21.84 14.80 -7.02
C VAL A 127 -21.51 13.50 -6.29
N GLY A 128 -22.26 12.42 -6.56
CA GLY A 128 -21.99 11.09 -6.02
C GLY A 128 -20.63 10.53 -6.44
N PHE A 129 -20.27 10.63 -7.73
CA PHE A 129 -18.95 10.23 -8.19
C PHE A 129 -17.84 11.17 -7.71
N ASN A 130 -18.14 12.46 -7.55
CA ASN A 130 -17.22 13.42 -6.94
C ASN A 130 -16.84 13.02 -5.51
N ALA A 131 -17.81 12.62 -4.69
CA ALA A 131 -17.55 12.08 -3.36
C ALA A 131 -16.64 10.84 -3.39
N LYS A 132 -16.85 9.94 -4.38
CA LYS A 132 -16.00 8.75 -4.56
C LYS A 132 -14.56 9.09 -4.96
N ILE A 133 -14.32 10.15 -5.74
CA ILE A 133 -12.96 10.64 -6.03
C ILE A 133 -12.21 10.95 -4.74
N LEU A 134 -12.83 11.72 -3.84
CA LEU A 134 -12.22 12.11 -2.56
C LEU A 134 -11.99 10.88 -1.67
N GLN A 135 -12.99 10.00 -1.56
CA GLN A 135 -12.88 8.77 -0.77
C GLN A 135 -11.73 7.88 -1.27
N GLN A 136 -11.65 7.64 -2.58
CA GLN A 136 -10.62 6.80 -3.18
C GLN A 136 -9.23 7.41 -3.02
N THR A 137 -9.12 8.73 -3.18
CA THR A 137 -7.87 9.47 -2.92
C THR A 137 -7.40 9.27 -1.48
N ILE A 138 -8.29 9.43 -0.50
CA ILE A 138 -7.99 9.20 0.92
C ILE A 138 -7.52 7.76 1.18
N LEU A 139 -8.17 6.77 0.58
CA LEU A 139 -7.81 5.36 0.74
C LEU A 139 -6.41 5.06 0.20
N ILE A 140 -6.06 5.61 -0.96
CA ILE A 140 -4.74 5.43 -1.57
C ILE A 140 -3.66 6.13 -0.72
N LEU A 141 -3.90 7.36 -0.26
CA LEU A 141 -2.96 8.07 0.60
C LEU A 141 -2.69 7.33 1.93
N ARG A 142 -3.70 6.62 2.47
CA ARG A 142 -3.53 5.80 3.68
C ARG A 142 -2.78 4.50 3.44
N ASN A 143 -2.92 3.90 2.26
CA ASN A 143 -2.38 2.58 1.95
C ASN A 143 -1.75 2.57 0.55
N PRO A 144 -0.64 3.28 0.33
CA PRO A 144 -0.10 3.51 -1.01
C PRO A 144 0.58 2.29 -1.65
N THR A 145 0.68 1.16 -0.93
CA THR A 145 1.33 -0.07 -1.37
C THR A 145 0.38 -1.25 -1.56
N LYS A 146 -0.90 -1.13 -1.17
CA LYS A 146 -1.86 -2.24 -1.18
C LYS A 146 -2.97 -2.03 -2.20
N ASP A 147 -3.15 -3.00 -3.08
CA ASP A 147 -4.22 -3.05 -4.10
C ASP A 147 -4.33 -1.75 -4.94
N THR A 148 -3.20 -1.06 -5.13
CA THR A 148 -3.19 0.32 -5.62
C THR A 148 -3.59 0.42 -7.08
N ASP A 149 -3.30 -0.56 -7.92
CA ASP A 149 -3.66 -0.54 -9.35
C ASP A 149 -5.17 -0.49 -9.57
N ASN A 150 -5.93 -1.31 -8.84
CA ASN A 150 -7.40 -1.30 -8.91
C ASN A 150 -7.95 0.01 -8.36
N ALA A 151 -7.39 0.49 -7.25
CA ALA A 151 -7.77 1.75 -6.63
C ALA A 151 -7.56 2.96 -7.57
N LEU A 152 -6.45 2.99 -8.32
CA LEU A 152 -6.16 4.03 -9.31
C LEU A 152 -7.10 3.96 -10.52
N LYS A 153 -7.39 2.75 -11.00
CA LYS A 153 -8.36 2.54 -12.09
C LYS A 153 -9.78 3.00 -11.72
N ASP A 154 -10.19 2.73 -10.47
CA ASP A 154 -11.46 3.20 -9.95
C ASP A 154 -11.49 4.74 -9.86
N LEU A 155 -10.39 5.37 -9.44
CA LEU A 155 -10.26 6.83 -9.40
C LEU A 155 -10.44 7.46 -10.79
N ASP A 156 -9.79 6.93 -11.82
CA ASP A 156 -9.97 7.37 -13.22
C ASP A 156 -11.41 7.21 -13.70
N THR A 157 -12.04 6.09 -13.35
CA THR A 157 -13.44 5.81 -13.67
C THR A 157 -14.35 6.85 -13.02
N TYR A 158 -14.11 7.20 -11.75
CA TYR A 158 -14.90 8.20 -11.04
C TYR A 158 -14.71 9.61 -11.60
N LEU A 159 -13.50 9.99 -12.05
CA LEU A 159 -13.24 11.26 -12.75
C LEU A 159 -14.00 11.35 -14.07
N SER A 160 -13.96 10.28 -14.86
CA SER A 160 -14.65 10.19 -16.14
C SER A 160 -16.17 10.28 -15.96
N GLU A 161 -16.74 9.49 -15.05
CA GLU A 161 -18.18 9.52 -14.77
C GLU A 161 -18.62 10.86 -14.17
N THR A 162 -17.83 11.48 -13.30
CA THR A 162 -18.13 12.83 -12.77
C THR A 162 -18.23 13.85 -13.90
N THR A 163 -17.23 13.87 -14.79
CA THR A 163 -17.19 14.78 -15.95
C THR A 163 -18.38 14.56 -16.88
N LYS A 164 -18.69 13.29 -17.20
CA LYS A 164 -19.84 12.90 -18.01
C LYS A 164 -21.16 13.39 -17.41
N TYR A 165 -21.41 13.12 -16.12
CA TYR A 165 -22.67 13.50 -15.48
C TYR A 165 -22.80 15.01 -15.26
N TYR A 166 -21.71 15.72 -14.95
CA TYR A 166 -21.71 17.18 -14.92
C TYR A 166 -22.00 17.81 -16.29
N ASN A 167 -21.52 17.20 -17.38
CA ASN A 167 -21.88 17.63 -18.73
C ASN A 167 -23.37 17.39 -19.04
N MET A 168 -23.93 16.26 -18.63
CA MET A 168 -25.36 15.94 -18.78
C MET A 168 -26.27 16.84 -17.92
N ALA A 169 -25.77 17.35 -16.80
CA ALA A 169 -26.51 18.23 -15.90
C ALA A 169 -26.66 19.68 -16.40
N LYS A 170 -26.04 20.04 -17.53
CA LYS A 170 -26.04 21.41 -18.05
C LYS A 170 -27.45 21.89 -18.40
N LEU A 171 -27.78 23.09 -17.92
CA LEU A 171 -28.99 23.84 -18.27
C LEU A 171 -28.63 25.27 -18.66
N ARG A 172 -29.59 26.01 -19.22
CA ARG A 172 -29.41 27.44 -19.46
C ARG A 172 -29.10 28.14 -18.13
N ASN A 173 -27.93 28.77 -18.03
CA ASN A 173 -27.39 29.43 -16.83
C ASN A 173 -27.03 28.50 -15.65
N PHE A 174 -26.85 27.20 -15.90
CA PHE A 174 -26.32 26.25 -14.92
C PHE A 174 -25.32 25.31 -15.58
N SER A 175 -24.08 25.36 -15.14
CA SER A 175 -23.01 24.48 -15.60
C SER A 175 -22.03 24.22 -14.47
N ILE A 176 -21.65 22.97 -14.27
CA ILE A 176 -20.65 22.57 -13.30
C ILE A 176 -19.52 21.79 -14.01
N SER A 177 -18.31 21.93 -13.51
CA SER A 177 -17.12 21.25 -14.03
C SER A 177 -16.10 21.07 -12.91
N LEU A 178 -15.25 20.05 -13.06
CA LEU A 178 -14.09 19.89 -12.19
C LEU A 178 -12.98 20.89 -12.62
N PRO A 179 -12.27 21.52 -11.67
CA PRO A 179 -11.05 22.25 -11.96
C PRO A 179 -9.97 21.35 -12.57
N ASN A 180 -9.04 21.94 -13.33
CA ASN A 180 -7.99 21.18 -14.03
C ASN A 180 -7.09 20.39 -13.06
N GLU A 181 -6.77 20.97 -11.92
CA GLU A 181 -5.95 20.34 -10.88
C GLU A 181 -6.67 19.12 -10.28
N MET A 182 -8.00 19.17 -10.21
CA MET A 182 -8.81 18.04 -9.78
C MET A 182 -8.92 16.97 -10.86
N LEU A 183 -8.92 17.34 -12.14
CA LEU A 183 -8.80 16.37 -13.25
C LEU A 183 -7.43 15.67 -13.24
N ALA A 184 -6.38 16.37 -12.78
CA ALA A 184 -5.03 15.82 -12.65
C ALA A 184 -4.82 14.96 -11.38
N ILE A 185 -5.80 14.90 -10.46
CA ILE A 185 -5.62 14.23 -9.16
C ILE A 185 -5.19 12.76 -9.30
N SER A 186 -5.69 12.05 -10.31
CA SER A 186 -5.32 10.65 -10.55
C SER A 186 -3.84 10.50 -10.90
N GLY A 187 -3.29 11.38 -11.75
CA GLY A 187 -1.86 11.39 -12.07
C GLY A 187 -0.99 11.70 -10.85
N ASN A 188 -1.43 12.63 -10.01
CA ASN A 188 -0.68 13.01 -8.81
C ASN A 188 -0.69 11.87 -7.77
N VAL A 189 -1.85 11.25 -7.55
CA VAL A 189 -2.01 10.09 -6.66
C VAL A 189 -1.24 8.87 -7.19
N THR A 190 -1.23 8.65 -8.50
CA THR A 190 -0.42 7.61 -9.15
C THR A 190 1.07 7.81 -8.87
N THR A 191 1.55 9.05 -9.00
CA THR A 191 2.96 9.40 -8.73
C THR A 191 3.33 9.12 -7.28
N TYR A 192 2.49 9.56 -6.33
CA TYR A 192 2.66 9.30 -4.90
C TYR A 192 2.72 7.80 -4.59
N ALA A 193 1.72 7.03 -5.06
CA ALA A 193 1.64 5.60 -4.80
C ALA A 193 2.81 4.83 -5.44
N THR A 194 3.22 5.20 -6.65
CA THR A 194 4.36 4.57 -7.33
C THR A 194 5.65 4.76 -6.55
N LYS A 195 5.89 5.95 -5.97
CA LYS A 195 7.06 6.19 -5.10
C LYS A 195 7.06 5.25 -3.89
N ALA A 196 5.93 5.16 -3.19
CA ALA A 196 5.81 4.28 -2.02
C ALA A 196 5.97 2.80 -2.39
N ASN A 197 5.36 2.37 -3.49
CA ASN A 197 5.43 0.98 -3.95
C ASN A 197 6.84 0.57 -4.39
N ASN A 198 7.55 1.44 -5.10
CA ASN A 198 8.94 1.18 -5.51
C ASN A 198 9.87 1.00 -4.31
N ASP A 199 9.74 1.85 -3.30
CA ASP A 199 10.53 1.72 -2.07
C ASP A 199 10.16 0.44 -1.30
N TYR A 200 8.86 0.10 -1.23
CA TYR A 200 8.40 -1.15 -0.61
C TYR A 200 8.97 -2.39 -1.32
N GLU A 201 8.89 -2.43 -2.65
CA GLU A 201 9.45 -3.53 -3.46
C GLU A 201 10.98 -3.62 -3.33
N ALA A 202 11.68 -2.49 -3.22
CA ALA A 202 13.12 -2.48 -2.94
C ALA A 202 13.43 -3.11 -1.57
N LYS A 203 12.69 -2.76 -0.52
CA LYS A 203 12.84 -3.36 0.82
C LYS A 203 12.51 -4.84 0.80
N LYS A 204 11.45 -5.25 0.09
CA LYS A 204 11.06 -6.65 -0.06
C LYS A 204 12.15 -7.49 -0.72
N ARG A 205 12.78 -6.99 -1.79
CA ARG A 205 13.93 -7.67 -2.43
C ARG A 205 15.13 -7.79 -1.50
N LEU A 206 15.38 -6.78 -0.66
CA LEU A 206 16.44 -6.86 0.36
C LEU A 206 16.10 -7.90 1.43
N LEU A 207 14.85 -7.96 1.88
CA LEU A 207 14.38 -8.95 2.84
C LEU A 207 14.53 -10.37 2.30
N GLU A 208 14.18 -10.60 1.03
CA GLU A 208 14.36 -11.87 0.35
C GLU A 208 15.84 -12.27 0.34
N GLN A 209 16.73 -11.38 -0.09
CA GLN A 209 18.19 -11.61 -0.08
C GLN A 209 18.74 -11.92 1.33
N TYR A 210 18.29 -11.17 2.34
CA TYR A 210 18.72 -11.39 3.73
C TYR A 210 18.21 -12.72 4.26
N THR A 211 16.97 -13.08 3.94
CA THR A 211 16.37 -14.35 4.36
C THR A 211 17.12 -15.54 3.74
N GLU A 212 17.41 -15.49 2.44
CA GLU A 212 18.19 -16.53 1.75
C GLU A 212 19.59 -16.70 2.34
N TYR A 213 20.28 -15.58 2.59
CA TYR A 213 21.58 -15.59 3.24
C TYR A 213 21.52 -16.20 4.64
N ILE A 214 20.58 -15.75 5.47
CA ILE A 214 20.41 -16.22 6.85
C ILE A 214 20.15 -17.73 6.86
N SER A 215 19.19 -18.22 6.07
CA SER A 215 18.87 -19.65 6.00
C SER A 215 20.05 -20.49 5.52
N SER A 216 20.84 -19.99 4.58
CA SER A 216 22.06 -20.67 4.11
C SER A 216 23.11 -20.75 5.22
N MET A 217 23.33 -19.65 5.94
CA MET A 217 24.27 -19.60 7.06
C MET A 217 23.84 -20.48 8.23
N GLU A 218 22.55 -20.56 8.57
CA GLU A 218 22.06 -21.42 9.65
C GLU A 218 22.38 -22.90 9.41
N ASN A 219 22.24 -23.36 8.16
CA ASN A 219 22.60 -24.72 7.78
C ASN A 219 24.11 -24.96 7.96
N ILE A 220 24.93 -23.99 7.53
CA ILE A 220 26.38 -24.03 7.69
C ILE A 220 26.78 -24.03 9.16
N HIS A 221 26.17 -23.18 9.99
CA HIS A 221 26.44 -23.12 11.42
C HIS A 221 26.15 -24.45 12.09
N LYS A 222 25.02 -25.09 11.76
CA LYS A 222 24.66 -26.40 12.29
C LYS A 222 25.65 -27.48 11.87
N SER A 223 26.06 -27.49 10.60
CA SER A 223 27.07 -28.43 10.11
C SER A 223 28.43 -28.21 10.77
N PHE A 224 28.86 -26.95 10.92
CA PHE A 224 30.11 -26.59 11.57
C PHE A 224 30.11 -26.96 13.06
N GLN A 225 29.02 -26.66 13.77
CA GLN A 225 28.86 -27.04 15.18
C GLN A 225 28.93 -28.55 15.39
N THR A 226 28.41 -29.34 14.44
CA THR A 226 28.47 -30.81 14.48
C THR A 226 29.87 -31.33 14.11
N ALA A 227 30.55 -30.65 13.18
CA ALA A 227 31.90 -31.01 12.77
C ALA A 227 32.94 -30.68 13.86
N MET A 228 32.76 -29.58 14.59
CA MET A 228 33.63 -29.14 15.67
C MET A 228 33.66 -30.13 16.84
N VAL A 229 34.77 -30.84 16.96
CA VAL A 229 35.08 -31.74 18.07
C VAL A 229 36.49 -31.48 18.60
N ASP A 230 36.68 -31.70 19.90
CA ASP A 230 37.98 -31.65 20.53
C ASP A 230 38.76 -32.94 20.26
N LEU A 231 39.67 -32.86 19.29
CA LEU A 231 40.56 -33.95 18.92
C LEU A 231 41.65 -34.19 19.96
N SER A 232 42.03 -33.19 20.76
CA SER A 232 43.09 -33.29 21.78
C SER A 232 42.78 -34.33 22.86
N SER A 233 41.50 -34.60 23.09
CA SER A 233 41.03 -35.67 23.98
C SER A 233 41.49 -37.07 23.58
N ASN A 234 41.89 -37.28 22.32
CA ASN A 234 42.43 -38.56 21.86
C ASN A 234 43.86 -38.83 22.36
N PHE A 235 44.59 -37.80 22.80
CA PHE A 235 45.96 -37.97 23.29
C PHE A 235 46.02 -38.94 24.47
N ASP A 236 45.16 -38.75 25.47
CA ASP A 236 45.10 -39.62 26.66
C ASP A 236 44.66 -41.05 26.30
N LEU A 237 43.84 -41.21 25.26
CA LEU A 237 43.40 -42.51 24.76
C LEU A 237 44.52 -43.25 24.02
N ILE A 238 45.38 -42.52 23.30
CA ILE A 238 46.58 -43.06 22.66
C ILE A 238 47.58 -43.52 23.73
N LEU A 239 47.90 -42.65 24.70
CA LEU A 239 48.86 -42.97 25.76
C LEU A 239 48.43 -44.17 26.63
N SER A 240 47.12 -44.33 26.86
CA SER A 240 46.58 -45.46 27.62
C SER A 240 46.38 -46.73 26.77
N GLY A 241 46.75 -46.72 25.49
CA GLY A 241 46.61 -47.85 24.57
C GLY A 241 45.15 -48.21 24.22
N LYS A 242 44.19 -47.35 24.57
CA LYS A 242 42.76 -47.56 24.29
C LYS A 242 42.40 -47.26 22.84
N ARG A 243 43.24 -46.52 22.13
CA ARG A 243 43.03 -46.16 20.73
C ARG A 243 44.37 -46.14 20.00
N SER A 244 44.39 -46.63 18.76
CA SER A 244 45.61 -46.59 17.94
C SER A 244 45.79 -45.20 17.30
N ILE A 245 47.05 -44.80 17.05
CA ILE A 245 47.38 -43.56 16.34
C ILE A 245 46.74 -43.56 14.93
N GLY A 246 46.79 -44.71 14.24
CA GLY A 246 46.18 -44.88 12.91
C GLY A 246 44.68 -44.60 12.88
N ASP A 247 43.93 -45.09 13.89
CA ASP A 247 42.49 -44.81 13.99
C ASP A 247 42.21 -43.32 14.21
N VAL A 248 43.06 -42.64 14.98
CA VAL A 248 42.93 -41.20 15.24
C VAL A 248 43.26 -40.40 13.98
N TYR A 249 44.28 -40.79 13.20
CA TYR A 249 44.56 -40.16 11.90
C TYR A 249 43.36 -40.18 10.96
N VAL A 250 42.69 -41.34 10.84
CA VAL A 250 41.49 -41.48 10.00
C VAL A 250 40.38 -40.53 10.44
N ASP A 251 40.17 -40.39 11.76
CA ASP A 251 39.21 -39.43 12.32
C ASP A 251 39.57 -37.98 11.96
N VAL A 252 40.85 -37.61 12.09
CA VAL A 252 41.32 -36.26 11.76
C VAL A 252 41.12 -35.97 10.28
N ASP A 253 41.47 -36.89 9.39
CA ASP A 253 41.29 -36.73 7.94
C ASP A 253 39.82 -36.62 7.55
N LYS A 254 38.95 -37.40 8.20
CA LYS A 254 37.50 -37.28 8.03
C LYS A 254 37.03 -35.89 8.45
N LYS A 255 37.51 -35.37 9.59
CA LYS A 255 37.14 -34.04 10.08
C LYS A 255 37.62 -32.93 9.16
N MET A 256 38.86 -32.98 8.68
CA MET A 256 39.35 -32.03 7.69
C MET A 256 38.53 -32.06 6.38
N THR A 257 38.10 -33.24 5.94
CA THR A 257 37.22 -33.40 4.78
C THR A 257 35.83 -32.77 5.03
N GLU A 258 35.23 -33.01 6.20
CA GLU A 258 33.97 -32.38 6.62
C GLU A 258 34.08 -30.85 6.63
N ILE A 259 35.16 -30.30 7.20
CA ILE A 259 35.40 -28.86 7.27
C ILE A 259 35.62 -28.25 5.89
N ASN A 260 36.37 -28.90 5.00
CA ASN A 260 36.53 -28.45 3.62
C ASN A 260 35.20 -28.44 2.86
N SER A 261 34.33 -29.44 3.08
CA SER A 261 32.98 -29.46 2.50
C SER A 261 32.11 -28.29 2.99
N ILE A 262 32.19 -27.98 4.29
CA ILE A 262 31.52 -26.82 4.89
C ILE A 262 32.06 -25.51 4.30
N LYS A 263 33.40 -25.39 4.16
CA LYS A 263 34.05 -24.22 3.55
C LYS A 263 33.60 -23.99 2.12
N ASN A 264 33.52 -25.05 1.31
CA ASN A 264 33.04 -24.97 -0.06
C ASN A 264 31.57 -24.51 -0.13
N SER A 265 30.73 -25.01 0.77
CA SER A 265 29.34 -24.57 0.86
C SER A 265 29.25 -23.10 1.28
N TYR A 266 30.07 -22.69 2.24
CA TYR A 266 30.20 -21.31 2.71
C TYR A 266 30.63 -20.34 1.61
N ASP A 267 31.66 -20.70 0.82
CA ASP A 267 32.18 -19.86 -0.26
C ASP A 267 31.20 -19.66 -1.43
N SER A 268 30.21 -20.54 -1.54
CA SER A 268 29.17 -20.45 -2.57
C SER A 268 28.02 -19.49 -2.23
N ILE A 269 27.98 -18.97 -0.99
CA ILE A 269 26.89 -18.10 -0.54
C ILE A 269 27.06 -16.70 -1.12
N ASN A 270 25.98 -16.17 -1.69
CA ASN A 270 25.89 -14.75 -2.01
C ASN A 270 25.72 -13.93 -0.73
N VAL A 271 26.63 -12.99 -0.49
CA VAL A 271 26.71 -12.25 0.77
C VAL A 271 26.15 -10.84 0.60
N PRO A 272 25.04 -10.51 1.28
CA PRO A 272 24.55 -9.14 1.30
C PRO A 272 25.53 -8.22 2.04
N SER A 273 25.65 -6.97 1.60
CA SER A 273 26.65 -6.01 2.11
C SER A 273 26.59 -5.81 3.62
N LYS A 274 25.39 -5.83 4.22
CA LYS A 274 25.19 -5.72 5.67
C LYS A 274 25.79 -6.88 6.47
N PHE A 275 25.93 -8.05 5.86
CA PHE A 275 26.49 -9.24 6.51
C PHE A 275 27.95 -9.51 6.17
N ALA A 276 28.59 -8.72 5.29
CA ALA A 276 29.96 -8.95 4.82
C ALA A 276 30.98 -9.12 5.96
N ASN A 277 30.89 -8.28 7.00
CA ASN A 277 31.77 -8.37 8.16
C ASN A 277 31.53 -9.64 8.99
N GLN A 278 30.27 -10.04 9.17
CA GLN A 278 29.95 -11.27 9.90
C GLN A 278 30.38 -12.50 9.13
N HIS A 279 30.15 -12.51 7.82
CA HIS A 279 30.59 -13.57 6.93
C HIS A 279 32.10 -13.75 7.08
N LYS A 280 32.89 -12.67 6.91
CA LYS A 280 34.34 -12.70 7.09
C LYS A 280 34.80 -13.22 8.46
N LYS A 281 34.14 -12.82 9.56
CA LYS A 281 34.44 -13.34 10.91
C LYS A 281 34.26 -14.85 10.99
N PHE A 282 33.20 -15.37 10.39
CA PHE A 282 32.96 -16.81 10.36
C PHE A 282 34.02 -17.56 9.53
N ASN A 283 34.47 -17.00 8.41
CA ASN A 283 35.58 -17.56 7.64
C ASN A 283 36.83 -17.79 8.50
N THR A 284 37.21 -16.78 9.30
CA THR A 284 38.35 -16.89 10.21
C THR A 284 38.16 -18.01 11.25
N ILE A 285 36.93 -18.26 11.70
CA ILE A 285 36.65 -19.35 12.64
C ILE A 285 36.79 -20.72 11.95
N ILE A 286 36.32 -20.86 10.71
CA ILE A 286 36.51 -22.08 9.91
C ILE A 286 38.01 -22.35 9.69
N GLU A 287 38.76 -21.33 9.29
CA GLU A 287 40.21 -21.41 9.05
C GLU A 287 40.97 -21.80 10.33
N SER A 288 40.63 -21.18 11.47
CA SER A 288 41.24 -21.53 12.76
C SER A 288 40.97 -22.97 13.17
N TYR A 289 39.75 -23.48 12.96
CA TYR A 289 39.45 -24.88 13.26
C TYR A 289 40.14 -25.86 12.31
N PHE A 290 40.23 -25.52 11.02
CA PHE A 290 41.00 -26.32 10.07
C PHE A 290 42.48 -26.40 10.45
N ASN A 291 43.07 -25.26 10.83
CA ASN A 291 44.46 -25.20 11.31
C ASN A 291 44.65 -26.02 12.59
N TYR A 292 43.71 -25.96 13.53
CA TYR A 292 43.70 -26.82 14.72
C TYR A 292 43.75 -28.32 14.36
N CYS A 293 42.94 -28.78 13.39
CA CYS A 293 42.97 -30.16 12.92
C CYS A 293 44.33 -30.53 12.32
N GLN A 294 44.92 -29.63 11.53
CA GLN A 294 46.23 -29.84 10.91
C GLN A 294 47.36 -29.88 11.94
N GLU A 295 47.33 -29.00 12.94
CA GLU A 295 48.29 -28.97 14.04
C GLU A 295 48.22 -30.27 14.85
N PHE A 296 47.01 -30.70 15.23
CA PHE A 296 46.83 -31.97 15.91
C PHE A 296 47.31 -33.16 15.07
N LYS A 297 47.05 -33.16 13.76
CA LYS A 297 47.57 -34.17 12.84
C LYS A 297 49.11 -34.23 12.86
N ASN A 298 49.77 -33.08 12.84
CA ASN A 298 51.23 -33.00 12.89
C ASN A 298 51.78 -33.51 14.23
N THR A 299 51.07 -33.23 15.33
CA THR A 299 51.43 -33.77 16.66
C THR A 299 51.29 -35.29 16.71
N LEU A 300 50.30 -35.89 16.04
CA LEU A 300 50.21 -37.36 15.92
C LEU A 300 51.44 -37.95 15.21
N THR A 301 51.96 -37.30 14.18
CA THR A 301 53.21 -37.70 13.51
C THR A 301 54.37 -37.70 14.48
N ALA A 302 54.51 -36.62 15.26
CA ALA A 302 55.57 -36.51 16.25
C ALA A 302 55.45 -37.59 17.34
N ILE A 303 54.24 -37.91 17.81
CA ILE A 303 54.03 -39.00 18.78
C ILE A 303 54.50 -40.34 18.20
N GLU A 304 54.14 -40.64 16.95
CA GLU A 304 54.53 -41.89 16.28
C GLU A 304 56.05 -42.00 16.12
N GLU A 305 56.72 -40.91 15.72
CA GLU A 305 58.19 -40.85 15.58
C GLU A 305 58.93 -40.96 16.92
N THR A 306 58.29 -40.54 18.02
CA THR A 306 58.87 -40.51 19.35
C THR A 306 58.93 -41.90 20.00
N GLY A 307 58.00 -42.80 19.65
CA GLY A 307 57.91 -44.14 20.23
C GLY A 307 57.70 -44.11 21.74
N ASN A 308 58.56 -44.80 22.51
CA ASN A 308 58.45 -44.93 23.97
C ASN A 308 59.36 -43.97 24.76
N ASP A 309 59.94 -42.95 24.10
CA ASP A 309 60.82 -41.97 24.75
C ASP A 309 60.02 -41.01 25.65
N LYS A 310 60.16 -41.18 26.97
CA LYS A 310 59.32 -40.51 27.96
C LYS A 310 59.54 -38.99 28.01
N GLU A 311 60.78 -38.51 27.91
CA GLU A 311 61.06 -37.06 27.97
C GLU A 311 60.47 -36.33 26.75
N LYS A 312 60.53 -36.96 25.57
CA LYS A 312 59.92 -36.40 24.36
C LYS A 312 58.38 -36.47 24.39
N LEU A 313 57.81 -37.54 24.95
CA LEU A 313 56.37 -37.64 25.15
C LEU A 313 55.84 -36.58 26.14
N ASP A 314 56.60 -36.27 27.19
CA ASP A 314 56.24 -35.22 28.16
C ASP A 314 56.25 -33.84 27.48
N ALA A 315 57.23 -33.54 26.62
CA ALA A 315 57.27 -32.29 25.84
C ALA A 315 56.08 -32.16 24.85
N LEU A 316 55.69 -33.25 24.20
CA LEU A 316 54.49 -33.27 23.35
C LEU A 316 53.20 -33.06 24.15
N GLY A 317 53.20 -33.37 25.45
CA GLY A 317 52.09 -33.05 26.35
C GLY A 317 51.83 -31.53 26.44
N GLU A 318 52.88 -30.72 26.48
CA GLU A 318 52.75 -29.25 26.49
C GLU A 318 52.17 -28.72 25.17
N ASP A 319 52.58 -29.29 24.03
CA ASP A 319 52.03 -28.96 22.72
C ASP A 319 50.54 -29.33 22.63
N ILE A 320 50.14 -30.48 23.18
CA ILE A 320 48.74 -30.91 23.23
C ILE A 320 47.90 -29.98 24.11
N ASP A 321 48.43 -29.51 25.25
CA ASP A 321 47.73 -28.54 26.09
C ASP A 321 47.55 -27.19 25.36
N SER A 322 48.55 -26.76 24.59
CA SER A 322 48.44 -25.58 23.73
C SER A 322 47.37 -25.75 22.64
N ILE A 323 47.30 -26.92 22.02
CA ILE A 323 46.27 -27.28 21.03
C ILE A 323 44.87 -27.29 21.66
N ARG A 324 44.74 -27.82 22.87
CA ARG A 324 43.49 -27.84 23.64
C ARG A 324 43.01 -26.41 23.96
N ILE A 325 43.91 -25.52 24.37
CA ILE A 325 43.59 -24.10 24.60
C ILE A 325 43.06 -23.45 23.32
N ARG A 326 43.74 -23.65 22.18
CA ARG A 326 43.31 -23.14 20.87
C ARG A 326 41.90 -23.61 20.50
N TYR A 327 41.57 -24.88 20.73
CA TYR A 327 40.21 -25.38 20.50
C TYR A 327 39.17 -24.64 21.34
N VAL A 328 39.45 -24.41 22.63
CA VAL A 328 38.55 -23.67 23.52
C VAL A 328 38.36 -22.23 23.02
N GLU A 329 39.43 -21.56 22.58
CA GLU A 329 39.36 -20.21 22.01
C GLU A 329 38.53 -20.16 20.73
N ILE A 330 38.68 -21.15 19.84
CA ILE A 330 37.89 -21.28 18.62
C ILE A 330 36.41 -21.47 18.96
N LYS A 331 36.09 -22.36 19.90
CA LYS A 331 34.72 -22.60 20.36
C LYS A 331 34.09 -21.34 20.93
N ASN A 332 34.79 -20.64 21.82
CA ASN A 332 34.32 -19.39 22.39
C ASN A 332 34.10 -18.32 21.30
N SER A 333 34.98 -18.27 20.30
CA SER A 333 34.84 -17.35 19.15
C SER A 333 33.60 -17.68 18.32
N PHE A 334 33.32 -18.97 18.09
CA PHE A 334 32.12 -19.44 17.41
C PHE A 334 30.84 -19.10 18.17
N ASP A 335 30.80 -19.37 19.48
CA ASP A 335 29.64 -19.08 20.33
C ASP A 335 29.35 -17.56 20.37
N ASN A 336 30.40 -16.73 20.50
CA ASN A 336 30.27 -15.27 20.45
C ASN A 336 29.78 -14.77 19.08
N TYR A 337 30.29 -15.35 17.99
CA TYR A 337 29.83 -15.05 16.65
C TYR A 337 28.35 -15.41 16.46
N LEU A 338 27.91 -16.59 16.91
CA LEU A 338 26.52 -17.03 16.80
C LEU A 338 25.56 -16.08 17.52
N ASN A 339 25.92 -15.61 18.71
CA ASN A 339 25.11 -14.65 19.45
C ASN A 339 24.89 -13.36 18.64
N GLN A 340 25.96 -12.84 18.02
CA GLN A 340 25.84 -11.65 17.19
C GLN A 340 25.07 -11.91 15.90
N PHE A 341 25.30 -13.05 15.23
CA PHE A 341 24.56 -13.43 14.03
C PHE A 341 23.06 -13.55 14.31
N ASN A 342 22.67 -14.14 15.44
CA ASN A 342 21.27 -14.24 15.86
C ASN A 342 20.64 -12.86 16.10
N SER A 343 21.37 -11.93 16.71
CA SER A 343 20.92 -10.54 16.86
C SER A 343 20.68 -9.86 15.49
N ASP A 344 21.65 -9.99 14.58
CA ASP A 344 21.56 -9.41 13.23
C ASP A 344 20.41 -10.06 12.43
N LYS A 345 20.21 -11.38 12.58
CA LYS A 345 19.08 -12.12 11.98
C LYS A 345 17.74 -11.51 12.38
N TYR A 346 17.48 -11.32 13.67
CA TYR A 346 16.19 -10.78 14.12
C TYR A 346 15.94 -9.37 13.60
N TYR A 347 16.98 -8.54 13.51
CA TYR A 347 16.86 -7.18 13.00
C TYR A 347 16.52 -7.16 11.51
N TYR A 348 17.26 -7.90 10.69
CA TYR A 348 17.17 -7.85 9.22
C TYR A 348 16.06 -8.72 8.61
N GLN A 349 15.35 -9.52 9.42
CA GLN A 349 14.14 -10.25 9.02
C GLN A 349 12.85 -9.41 9.12
N ASP A 350 12.91 -8.21 9.67
CA ASP A 350 11.79 -7.27 9.71
C ASP A 350 11.92 -6.25 8.58
N ILE A 351 10.92 -6.21 7.68
CA ILE A 351 10.89 -5.28 6.54
C ILE A 351 10.91 -3.80 6.97
N ASN A 352 10.48 -3.49 8.20
CA ASN A 352 10.47 -2.13 8.72
C ASN A 352 11.87 -1.62 9.10
N ASN A 353 12.83 -2.53 9.29
CA ASN A 353 14.23 -2.21 9.59
C ASN A 353 15.10 -2.05 8.32
N LEU A 354 14.49 -2.23 7.14
CA LEU A 354 15.09 -2.03 5.81
C LEU A 354 14.67 -0.67 5.27
#